data_AF-A0A497MWK9-F1
#
_entry.id   AF-A0A497MWK9-F1
#
_cell.length_a   1.000
_cell.length_b   1.000
_cell.length_c   1.000
_cell.angle_alpha   90.00
_cell.angle_beta   90.00
_cell.angle_gamma   90.00
#
_symmetry.space_group_name_H-M   'P 1'
#
loop_
_entity.id
_entity.type
_entity.pdbx_description
1 polymer ?
#
loop_
_entity_poly.entity_id
_entity_poly.type
_entity_poly.pdbx_seq_one_letter_code
_entity_poly.pdbx_strand_id
1 'polypeptide(L)' 'MEVFTREDWAKYPFLPGASQYLRGLGLGLPELDRPEYRPILDRAEERVRQAILRGRVDAEFFDVDLEAISF' A
#
# COMPACT_ATOMS: atom_id res chain seq x y z
N MET A 1 3.87 8.44 -23.68
CA MET A 1 3.69 8.41 -22.22
C MET A 1 3.41 6.97 -21.85
N GLU A 2 4.27 6.37 -21.04
CA GLU A 2 3.95 5.08 -20.44
C GLU A 2 2.77 5.28 -19.47
N VAL A 3 1.76 4.43 -19.58
CA VAL A 3 0.59 4.44 -18.72
C VAL A 3 0.83 3.36 -17.67
N PHE A 4 1.08 3.77 -16.43
CA PHE A 4 1.23 2.86 -15.29
C PHE A 4 -0.10 2.17 -14.97
N THR A 5 -0.04 0.88 -14.69
CA THR A 5 -1.19 0.11 -14.21
C THR A 5 -1.32 0.19 -12.68
N ARG A 6 -2.37 -0.40 -12.10
CA ARG A 6 -2.53 -0.48 -10.64
C ARG A 6 -1.40 -1.28 -9.99
N GLU A 7 -0.97 -2.34 -10.65
CA GLU A 7 0.14 -3.21 -10.23
C GLU A 7 1.46 -2.44 -10.20
N ASP A 8 1.68 -1.53 -11.16
CA ASP A 8 2.86 -0.68 -11.14
C ASP A 8 2.82 0.32 -9.98
N TRP A 9 1.64 0.87 -9.67
CA TRP A 9 1.48 1.75 -8.51
C TRP A 9 1.70 1.02 -7.17
N ALA A 10 1.31 -0.25 -7.07
CA ALA A 10 1.61 -1.08 -5.89
C ALA A 10 3.11 -1.37 -5.75
N LYS A 11 3.84 -1.53 -6.86
CA LYS A 11 5.31 -1.71 -6.85
C LYS A 11 6.06 -0.41 -6.55
N TYR A 12 5.53 0.72 -7.01
CA TYR A 12 6.16 2.03 -6.90
C TYR A 12 5.24 3.06 -6.20
N PRO A 13 4.79 2.79 -4.96
CA PRO A 13 3.80 3.61 -4.26
C PRO A 13 4.31 5.00 -3.87
N PHE A 14 5.63 5.21 -3.91
CA PHE A 14 6.30 6.50 -3.69
C PHE A 14 6.24 7.43 -4.90
N LEU A 15 5.80 6.97 -6.07
CA LEU A 15 5.67 7.83 -7.25
C LEU A 15 4.43 8.74 -7.12
N PRO A 16 4.48 10.00 -7.61
CA PRO A 16 3.36 10.94 -7.49
C PRO A 16 2.03 10.43 -8.05
N GLY A 17 2.08 9.61 -9.12
CA GLY A 17 0.89 9.02 -9.73
C GLY A 17 0.22 7.96 -8.86
N ALA A 18 0.99 7.20 -8.07
CA ALA A 18 0.44 6.26 -7.08
C ALA A 18 -0.32 7.02 -5.99
N SER A 19 0.26 8.12 -5.47
CA SER A 19 -0.44 8.95 -4.49
C SER A 19 -1.73 9.59 -5.06
N GLN A 20 -1.75 9.93 -6.35
CA GLN A 20 -2.97 10.43 -7.00
C GLN A 20 -4.03 9.34 -7.15
N TYR A 21 -3.63 8.12 -7.52
CA TYR A 21 -4.50 6.96 -7.56
C TYR A 21 -5.12 6.67 -6.18
N LEU A 22 -4.31 6.63 -5.11
CA LEU A 22 -4.79 6.39 -3.74
C LEU A 22 -5.75 7.48 -3.25
N ARG A 23 -5.47 8.76 -3.54
CA ARG A 23 -6.41 9.85 -3.23
C ARG A 23 -7.75 9.68 -3.95
N GLY A 24 -7.75 9.13 -5.17
CA GLY A 24 -8.96 8.83 -5.92
C GLY A 24 -9.85 7.76 -5.28
N LEU A 25 -9.30 6.93 -4.39
CA LEU A 25 -10.06 5.93 -3.63
C LEU A 25 -10.83 6.52 -2.44
N GLY A 26 -10.62 7.81 -2.11
CA GLY A 26 -11.31 8.46 -1.00
C GLY A 26 -10.87 7.97 0.39
N LEU A 27 -9.70 7.34 0.48
CA LEU A 27 -9.16 6.83 1.74
C LEU A 27 -8.39 7.93 2.48
N GLY A 28 -8.96 8.42 3.57
CA GLY A 28 -8.28 9.27 4.54
C GLY A 28 -7.90 8.51 5.81
N LEU A 29 -7.23 9.21 6.74
CA LEU A 29 -6.91 8.65 8.07
C LEU A 29 -8.15 8.19 8.86
N PRO A 30 -9.29 8.91 8.84
CA PRO A 30 -10.49 8.47 9.56
C PRO A 30 -11.08 7.18 8.99
N GLU A 31 -10.98 6.98 7.67
CA GLU A 31 -11.45 5.76 7.02
C GLU A 31 -10.68 4.55 7.54
N LEU A 32 -9.38 4.66 7.77
CA LEU A 32 -8.53 3.54 8.25
C LEU A 32 -8.94 2.96 9.60
N ASP A 33 -9.75 3.66 10.40
CA ASP A 33 -10.28 3.15 11.68
C ASP A 33 -11.45 2.16 11.47
N ARG A 34 -12.01 2.07 10.25
CA ARG A 34 -13.08 1.13 9.95
C ARG A 34 -12.53 -0.32 9.93
N PRO A 35 -13.29 -1.29 10.48
CA PRO A 35 -12.87 -2.69 10.52
C PRO A 35 -12.51 -3.29 9.15
N GLU A 36 -13.15 -2.83 8.08
CA GLU A 36 -12.90 -3.27 6.70
C GLU A 36 -11.47 -2.97 6.20
N TYR A 37 -10.79 -1.98 6.77
CA TYR A 37 -9.41 -1.64 6.40
C TYR A 37 -8.37 -2.21 7.36
N ARG A 38 -8.79 -3.03 8.34
CA ARG A 38 -7.87 -3.72 9.24
C ARG A 38 -6.75 -4.49 8.49
N PRO A 39 -7.01 -5.19 7.37
CA PRO A 39 -5.96 -5.87 6.61
C PRO A 39 -4.86 -4.94 6.09
N ILE A 40 -5.18 -3.69 5.74
CA ILE A 40 -4.21 -2.68 5.30
C ILE A 40 -3.28 -2.32 6.46
N LEU A 41 -3.84 -2.08 7.65
CA LEU A 41 -3.07 -1.74 8.83
C LEU A 41 -2.17 -2.90 9.29
N ASP A 42 -2.70 -4.12 9.30
CA ASP A 42 -1.93 -5.31 9.65
C ASP A 42 -0.76 -5.52 8.66
N ARG A 43 -0.99 -5.27 7.36
CA ARG A 43 0.07 -5.32 6.36
C ARG A 43 1.12 -4.23 6.58
N ALA A 44 0.71 -2.99 6.81
CA ALA A 44 1.62 -1.88 7.07
C ALA A 44 2.50 -2.15 8.30
N GLU A 45 1.89 -2.66 9.37
CA GLU A 45 2.59 -3.09 10.59
C GLU A 45 3.62 -4.19 10.29
N GLU A 46 3.25 -5.21 9.51
CA GLU A 46 4.15 -6.29 9.14
C GLU A 46 5.32 -5.81 8.29
N ARG A 47 5.12 -4.84 7.38
CA ARG A 47 6.21 -4.22 6.60
C ARG A 47 7.25 -3.58 7.53
N VAL A 48 6.79 -2.83 8.53
CA VAL A 48 7.66 -2.19 9.53
C VAL A 48 8.40 -3.26 10.34
N ARG A 49 7.70 -4.31 10.80
CA ARG A 49 8.29 -5.43 11.52
C ARG A 49 9.38 -6.13 10.70
N GLN A 50 9.12 -6.42 9.44
CA GLN A 50 10.08 -7.08 8.54
C GLN A 50 11.32 -6.20 8.29
N ALA A 51 11.12 -4.91 8.05
CA ALA A 51 12.21 -3.96 7.89
C ALA A 51 13.11 -3.91 9.14
N ILE A 52 12.52 -3.89 10.34
CA ILE A 52 13.25 -3.87 11.62
C ILE A 52 13.98 -5.20 11.86
N LEU A 53 13.29 -6.34 11.71
CA LEU A 53 13.83 -7.65 12.10
C LEU A 53 14.76 -8.27 11.04
N ARG A 54 14.51 -8.02 9.76
CA ARG A 54 15.18 -8.70 8.63
C ARG A 54 15.95 -7.75 7.72
N GLY A 55 15.76 -6.43 7.85
CA GLY A 55 16.35 -5.44 6.96
C GLY A 55 15.76 -5.43 5.54
N ARG A 56 14.66 -6.16 5.30
CA ARG A 56 13.97 -6.26 4.01
C ARG A 56 12.49 -6.54 4.19
N VAL A 57 11.67 -6.08 3.25
CA VAL A 57 10.24 -6.39 3.17
C VAL A 57 10.03 -7.48 2.12
N ASP A 58 9.17 -8.45 2.40
CA ASP A 58 8.85 -9.51 1.45
C ASP A 58 8.05 -8.94 0.26
N ALA A 59 8.42 -9.37 -0.96
CA ALA A 59 7.92 -8.85 -2.23
C ALA A 59 6.76 -9.66 -2.83
N GLU A 60 6.28 -10.69 -2.12
CA GLU A 60 5.07 -11.41 -2.53
C GLU A 60 3.85 -10.58 -2.17
N PHE A 61 3.01 -10.31 -3.18
CA PHE A 61 1.77 -9.62 -2.97
C PHE A 61 0.62 -10.25 -3.74
N PHE A 62 -0.48 -10.49 -3.02
CA PHE A 62 -1.68 -11.16 -3.51
C PHE A 62 -2.80 -10.16 -3.86
N ASP A 63 -2.82 -9.01 -3.20
CA ASP A 63 -3.82 -7.95 -3.38
C ASP A 63 -3.10 -6.62 -3.68
N VAL A 64 -3.32 -6.12 -4.90
CA VAL A 64 -2.66 -4.92 -5.44
C VAL A 64 -3.04 -3.66 -4.67
N ASP A 65 -4.32 -3.55 -4.31
CA ASP A 65 -4.84 -2.36 -3.65
C ASP A 65 -4.34 -2.34 -2.19
N LEU A 66 -4.36 -3.50 -1.52
CA LEU A 66 -3.81 -3.65 -0.17
C LEU A 66 -2.31 -3.29 -0.10
N GLU A 67 -1.49 -3.72 -1.06
CA GLU A 67 -0.08 -3.33 -1.08
C GLU A 67 0.13 -1.85 -1.36
N ALA A 68 -0.64 -1.28 -2.29
CA ALA A 68 -0.53 0.13 -2.63
C ALA A 68 -0.91 1.02 -1.43
N ILE A 69 -1.98 0.66 -0.69
CA ILE A 69 -2.48 1.47 0.43
C ILE A 69 -1.63 1.25 1.70
N SER A 70 -1.00 0.08 1.88
CA SER A 70 -0.20 -0.23 3.08
C SER A 70 1.23 0.34 3.08
N PHE A 71 1.60 1.10 2.06
CA PHE A 71 2.89 1.81 1.97
C PHE A 71 2.88 3.14 2.71
#